data_AF-A0A7V9FNV6-F1
#
_entry.id   AF-A0A7V9FNV6-F1
#
_cell.length_a   1.000
_cell.length_b   1.000
_cell.length_c   1.000
_cell.angle_alpha   90.00
_cell.angle_beta   90.00
_cell.angle_gamma   90.00
#
_symmetry.space_group_name_H-M   'P 1'
#
loop_
_entity.id
_entity.type
_entity.pdbx_description
1 polymer ?
#
loop_
_entity_poly.entity_id
_entity_poly.type
_entity_poly.pdbx_seq_one_letter_code
_entity_poly.pdbx_strand_id
1 'polypeptide(L)'
;MRRLWENGFLRGMVLVALVSLGIVLLSLEESLVTAGALMRIAFFLAIAFFLFLLWRERRSDIETWSDLSKRTFYGAIALAVLTIGAVLGLRPTGADAVVFFVVLACCGWAIFRVWRREHRYS
;
A
#
# COMPACT_ATOMS: atom_id res chain seq x y z
N MET A 1 -43.59 -22.21 -17.12
CA MET A 1 -42.19 -22.03 -17.54
C MET A 1 -41.96 -22.22 -19.04
N ARG A 2 -42.58 -23.21 -19.72
CA ARG A 2 -42.44 -23.39 -21.19
C ARG A 2 -42.90 -22.19 -22.05
N ARG A 3 -43.99 -21.49 -21.67
CA ARG A 3 -44.49 -20.30 -22.38
C ARG A 3 -43.53 -19.10 -22.43
N LEU A 4 -42.57 -19.00 -21.49
CA LEU A 4 -41.60 -17.89 -21.48
C LEU A 4 -40.51 -18.07 -22.55
N TRP A 5 -40.27 -19.31 -22.98
CA TRP A 5 -39.25 -19.65 -23.99
C TRP A 5 -39.75 -19.54 -25.44
N GLU A 6 -41.06 -19.45 -25.66
CA GLU A 6 -41.67 -19.26 -26.99
C GLU A 6 -41.63 -17.79 -27.45
N ASN A 7 -41.49 -16.84 -26.51
CA ASN A 7 -41.35 -15.43 -26.84
C ASN A 7 -39.94 -15.14 -27.34
N GLY A 8 -39.81 -14.81 -28.64
CA GLY A 8 -38.52 -14.51 -29.28
C GLY A 8 -37.70 -13.44 -28.54
N PHE A 9 -38.36 -12.49 -27.89
CA PHE A 9 -37.73 -11.45 -27.08
C PHE A 9 -37.06 -11.99 -25.80
N LEU A 10 -37.73 -12.86 -25.04
CA LEU A 10 -37.17 -13.49 -23.83
C LEU A 10 -35.98 -14.39 -24.18
N ARG A 11 -36.07 -15.10 -25.30
CA ARG A 11 -34.99 -15.93 -25.82
C ARG A 11 -33.77 -15.11 -26.25
N GLY A 12 -34.01 -13.95 -26.88
CA GLY A 12 -32.97 -12.96 -27.20
C GLY A 12 -32.30 -12.40 -25.94
N MET A 13 -33.08 -11.98 -24.94
CA MET A 13 -32.54 -11.48 -23.67
C MET A 13 -31.71 -12.53 -22.93
N VAL A 14 -32.16 -13.78 -22.86
CA VAL A 14 -31.41 -14.87 -22.21
C VAL A 14 -30.09 -15.12 -22.94
N LEU A 15 -30.08 -15.07 -24.28
CA LEU A 15 -28.85 -15.22 -25.05
C LEU A 15 -27.88 -14.07 -24.82
N VAL A 16 -28.38 -12.83 -24.82
CA VAL A 16 -27.56 -11.64 -24.50
C VAL A 16 -27.02 -11.72 -23.07
N ALA A 17 -27.83 -12.14 -22.09
CA ALA A 17 -27.42 -12.31 -20.71
C ALA A 17 -26.34 -13.39 -20.53
N LEU A 18 -26.43 -14.51 -21.27
CA LEU A 18 -25.41 -15.55 -21.25
C LEU A 18 -24.10 -15.08 -21.88
N VAL A 19 -24.19 -14.37 -23.01
CA VAL A 19 -23.00 -13.82 -23.69
C VAL A 19 -22.33 -12.76 -22.81
N SER A 20 -23.09 -11.84 -22.23
CA SER A 20 -22.54 -10.81 -21.35
C SER A 20 -21.92 -11.41 -20.09
N LEU A 21 -22.54 -12.42 -19.49
CA LEU A 21 -21.98 -13.15 -18.35
C LEU A 21 -20.67 -13.86 -18.73
N GLY A 22 -20.61 -14.49 -19.92
CA GLY A 22 -19.38 -15.06 -20.45
C GLY A 22 -18.26 -14.02 -20.59
N ILE A 23 -18.57 -12.84 -21.14
CA ILE A 23 -17.60 -11.74 -21.27
C ILE A 23 -17.09 -11.28 -19.90
N VAL A 24 -17.98 -11.07 -18.92
CA VAL A 24 -17.60 -10.63 -17.57
C VAL A 24 -16.72 -11.67 -16.87
N LEU A 25 -17.04 -12.96 -16.99
CA LEU A 25 -16.23 -14.03 -16.39
C LEU A 25 -14.84 -14.11 -17.02
N LEU A 26 -14.75 -13.92 -18.34
CA LEU A 26 -13.46 -13.89 -19.05
C LEU A 26 -12.64 -12.64 -18.69
N SER A 27 -13.27 -11.51 -18.39
CA SER A 27 -12.61 -10.25 -18.01
C SER A 27 -12.23 -10.19 -16.52
N LEU A 28 -12.62 -11.19 -15.71
CA LEU A 28 -12.43 -11.16 -14.28
C LEU A 28 -10.96 -11.11 -13.87
N GLU A 29 -10.08 -11.82 -14.60
CA GLU A 29 -8.63 -11.81 -14.35
C GLU A 29 -8.04 -10.41 -14.54
N GLU A 30 -8.33 -9.77 -15.67
CA GLU A 30 -7.84 -8.42 -15.98
C GLU A 30 -8.34 -7.40 -14.96
N SER A 31 -9.61 -7.51 -14.58
CA SER A 31 -10.23 -6.66 -13.56
C SER A 31 -9.56 -6.83 -12.20
N LEU A 32 -9.26 -8.07 -11.79
CA LEU A 32 -8.56 -8.39 -10.54
C LEU A 32 -7.11 -7.91 -10.55
N VAL A 33 -6.39 -8.07 -11.66
CA VAL A 33 -5.02 -7.57 -11.81
C VAL A 33 -4.98 -6.05 -11.69
N THR A 34 -5.91 -5.36 -12.38
CA THR A 34 -6.01 -3.90 -12.35
C THR A 34 -6.39 -3.39 -10.96
N ALA A 35 -7.42 -3.98 -10.34
CA ALA A 35 -7.83 -3.64 -8.99
C ALA A 35 -6.71 -3.91 -7.97
N GLY A 36 -5.99 -5.02 -8.11
CA GLY A 36 -4.84 -5.35 -7.27
C GLY A 36 -3.69 -4.37 -7.43
N ALA A 37 -3.41 -3.92 -8.65
CA ALA A 37 -2.39 -2.89 -8.91
C ALA A 37 -2.78 -1.55 -8.26
N LEU A 38 -4.02 -1.11 -8.44
CA LEU A 38 -4.54 0.11 -7.81
C LEU A 38 -4.50 0.03 -6.29
N MET A 39 -4.90 -1.11 -5.71
CA MET A 39 -4.90 -1.31 -4.26
C MET A 39 -3.47 -1.28 -3.68
N ARG A 40 -2.48 -1.83 -4.38
CA ARG A 40 -1.07 -1.75 -3.98
C ARG A 40 -0.58 -0.30 -3.96
N ILE A 41 -0.90 0.48 -5.00
CA ILE A 41 -0.54 1.90 -5.07
C ILE A 41 -1.25 2.68 -3.95
N ALA A 42 -2.54 2.43 -3.73
CA ALA A 42 -3.30 3.09 -2.68
C ALA A 42 -2.74 2.78 -1.28
N PHE A 43 -2.37 1.52 -1.02
CA PHE A 43 -1.76 1.11 0.25
C PHE A 43 -0.40 1.78 0.48
N PHE A 44 0.43 1.90 -0.57
CA PHE A 44 1.66 2.67 -0.52
C PHE A 44 1.42 4.12 -0.17
N LEU A 45 0.48 4.76 -0.87
CA LEU A 45 0.12 6.15 -0.64
C LEU A 45 -0.39 6.34 0.78
N ALA A 46 -1.18 5.40 1.31
CA ALA A 46 -1.67 5.45 2.68
C ALA A 46 -0.53 5.41 3.71
N ILE A 47 0.46 4.54 3.55
CA ILE A 47 1.62 4.49 4.46
C ILE A 47 2.46 5.77 4.33
N ALA A 48 2.75 6.21 3.11
CA ALA A 48 3.52 7.43 2.87
C ALA A 48 2.81 8.66 3.48
N PHE A 49 1.49 8.75 3.30
CA PHE A 49 0.67 9.82 3.84
C PHE A 49 0.58 9.75 5.37
N PHE A 50 0.46 8.55 5.94
CA PHE A 50 0.50 8.35 7.40
C PHE A 50 1.83 8.80 8.00
N LEU A 51 2.97 8.39 7.42
CA LEU A 51 4.29 8.85 7.84
C LEU A 51 4.43 10.36 7.70
N PHE A 52 3.89 10.94 6.62
CA PHE A 52 3.86 12.39 6.42
C PHE A 52 3.02 13.10 7.48
N LEU A 53 1.84 12.60 7.83
CA LEU A 53 0.99 13.16 8.88
C LEU A 53 1.67 13.08 10.25
N LEU A 54 2.24 11.93 10.58
CA LEU A 54 2.98 11.72 11.83
C LEU A 54 4.17 12.69 11.93
N TRP A 55 4.92 12.85 10.83
CA TRP A 55 5.98 13.84 10.74
C TRP A 55 5.45 15.27 10.91
N ARG A 56 4.36 15.62 10.22
CA ARG A 56 3.76 16.96 10.25
C ARG A 56 3.34 17.34 11.67
N GLU A 57 2.74 16.42 12.40
CA GLU A 57 2.28 16.65 13.77
C GLU A 57 3.45 16.77 14.76
N ARG A 58 4.51 16.00 14.54
CA ARG A 58 5.74 16.06 15.37
C ARG A 58 6.73 17.14 14.93
N ARG A 59 6.45 17.88 13.86
CA ARG A 59 7.39 18.86 13.29
C ARG A 59 7.79 19.94 14.30
N SER A 60 6.83 20.44 15.08
CA SER A 60 7.08 21.44 16.12
C SER A 60 7.99 20.94 17.22
N ASP A 61 7.81 19.69 17.65
CA ASP A 61 8.67 19.06 18.67
C ASP A 61 10.09 18.85 18.12
N ILE A 62 10.19 18.38 16.87
CA ILE A 62 11.46 18.08 16.21
C ILE A 62 12.33 19.33 16.08
N GLU A 63 11.76 20.53 15.93
CA GLU A 63 12.52 21.78 15.80
C GLU A 63 13.43 22.07 17.00
N THR A 64 13.07 21.56 18.18
CA THR A 64 13.85 21.74 19.43
C THR A 64 14.96 20.70 19.61
N TRP A 65 14.98 19.64 18.81
CA TRP A 65 15.95 18.54 18.95
C TRP A 65 17.32 18.89 18.35
N SER A 66 18.37 18.23 18.87
CA SER A 66 19.73 18.33 18.33
C SER A 66 19.82 17.94 16.84
N ASP A 67 20.75 18.57 16.10
CA ASP A 67 20.90 18.38 14.65
C ASP A 67 21.16 16.92 14.24
N LEU A 68 21.86 16.15 15.08
CA LEU A 68 22.11 14.73 14.87
C LEU A 68 20.84 13.89 15.02
N SER A 69 20.00 14.20 16.01
CA SER A 69 18.70 13.54 16.21
C SER A 69 17.75 13.84 15.05
N LYS A 70 17.71 15.10 14.58
CA LYS A 70 16.96 15.50 13.36
C LYS A 70 17.41 14.67 12.15
N ARG A 71 18.70 14.68 11.81
CA ARG A 71 19.23 13.95 10.64
C ARG A 71 18.93 12.45 10.68
N THR A 72 19.06 11.83 11.85
CA THR A 72 18.80 10.39 12.01
C THR A 72 17.32 10.07 11.82
N PHE A 73 16.42 10.90 12.35
CA PHE A 73 14.98 10.72 12.20
C PHE A 73 14.51 10.90 10.76
N TYR A 74 14.95 11.97 10.09
CA TYR A 74 14.66 12.18 8.67
C TYR A 74 15.26 11.08 7.78
N GLY A 75 16.48 10.65 8.09
CA GLY A 75 17.13 9.54 7.41
C GLY A 75 16.34 8.23 7.54
N ALA A 76 15.88 7.90 8.76
CA ALA A 76 15.08 6.69 9.00
C ALA A 76 13.74 6.71 8.25
N ILE A 77 13.05 7.86 8.20
CA ILE A 77 11.79 8.01 7.46
C ILE A 77 12.03 7.90 5.95
N ALA A 78 13.02 8.61 5.40
CA ALA A 78 13.34 8.56 3.98
C ALA A 78 13.70 7.12 3.56
N LEU A 79 14.49 6.43 4.38
CA LEU A 79 14.91 5.06 4.12
C LEU A 79 13.74 4.07 4.22
N ALA A 80 12.80 4.27 5.15
CA ALA A 80 11.57 3.50 5.22
C ALA A 80 10.71 3.69 3.95
N VAL A 81 10.51 4.93 3.48
CA VAL A 81 9.74 5.22 2.26
C VAL A 81 10.41 4.61 1.03
N LEU A 82 11.73 4.76 0.88
CA LEU A 82 12.49 4.16 -0.21
C LEU A 82 12.40 2.62 -0.20
N THR A 83 12.47 2.02 0.98
CA THR A 83 12.39 0.57 1.16
C THR A 83 11.02 0.03 0.74
N ILE A 84 9.94 0.73 1.09
CA ILE A 84 8.58 0.35 0.67
C ILE A 84 8.39 0.57 -0.84
N GLY A 85 8.89 1.68 -1.39
CA GLY A 85 8.84 1.95 -2.82
C GLY A 85 9.61 0.89 -3.64
N ALA A 86 10.76 0.44 -3.14
CA ALA A 86 11.56 -0.60 -3.78
C ALA A 86 10.83 -1.95 -3.85
N VAL A 87 10.13 -2.37 -2.80
CA VAL A 87 9.36 -3.63 -2.80
C VAL A 87 8.22 -3.61 -3.82
N LEU A 88 7.59 -2.46 -4.00
CA LEU A 88 6.49 -2.31 -4.97
C LEU A 88 6.99 -2.24 -6.42
N GLY A 89 8.13 -1.59 -6.66
CA GLY A 89 8.70 -1.43 -7.99
C GLY A 89 9.47 -2.65 -8.51
N LEU A 90 10.25 -3.31 -7.64
CA LEU A 90 11.17 -4.39 -8.03
C LEU A 90 10.58 -5.79 -7.85
N ARG A 91 9.38 -5.91 -7.24
CA ARG A 91 8.71 -7.18 -6.91
C ARG A 91 9.68 -8.25 -6.38
N PRO A 92 10.50 -7.94 -5.37
CA PRO A 92 11.58 -8.82 -4.99
C PRO A 92 11.00 -10.04 -4.23
N THR A 93 11.55 -11.24 -4.46
CA THR A 93 10.97 -12.52 -4.00
C THR A 93 11.94 -13.31 -3.12
N GLY A 94 11.42 -14.00 -2.11
CA GLY A 94 12.23 -14.83 -1.22
C GLY A 94 13.01 -13.99 -0.19
N ALA A 95 14.34 -14.01 -0.27
CA ALA A 95 15.24 -13.39 0.72
C ALA A 95 15.02 -11.88 0.88
N ASP A 96 14.60 -11.20 -0.18
CA ASP A 96 14.34 -9.76 -0.15
C ASP A 96 13.17 -9.34 0.75
N ALA A 97 12.19 -10.24 0.96
CA ALA A 97 11.11 -9.98 1.91
C ALA A 97 11.65 -9.89 3.34
N VAL A 98 12.63 -10.72 3.68
CA VAL A 98 13.30 -10.68 4.99
C VAL A 98 14.11 -9.39 5.13
N VAL A 99 14.86 -9.00 4.08
CA VAL A 99 15.61 -7.74 4.06
C VAL A 99 14.68 -6.54 4.27
N PHE A 100 13.51 -6.53 3.63
CA PHE A 100 12.50 -5.50 3.82
C PHE A 100 12.05 -5.37 5.29
N PHE A 101 11.69 -6.49 5.93
CA PHE A 101 11.27 -6.47 7.33
C PHE A 101 12.40 -6.06 8.28
N VAL A 102 13.63 -6.50 8.01
CA VAL A 102 14.81 -6.13 8.80
C VAL A 102 15.09 -4.63 8.68
N VAL A 103 15.06 -4.06 7.47
CA VAL A 103 15.29 -2.64 7.24
C VAL A 103 14.20 -1.80 7.92
N LEU A 104 12.93 -2.19 7.80
CA LEU A 104 11.84 -1.52 8.51
C LEU A 104 12.00 -1.60 10.03
N ALA A 105 12.39 -2.76 10.56
CA ALA A 105 12.66 -2.92 11.99
C ALA A 105 13.82 -2.04 12.46
N CYS A 106 14.90 -1.93 11.66
CA CYS A 106 16.02 -1.03 11.94
C CYS A 106 15.60 0.45 11.92
N CYS A 107 14.76 0.86 10.96
CA CYS A 107 14.20 2.21 10.90
C CYS A 107 13.34 2.51 12.14
N GLY A 108 12.42 1.59 12.50
CA GLY A 108 11.59 1.72 13.70
C GLY A 108 12.43 1.77 14.99
N TRP A 109 13.47 0.95 15.08
CA TRP A 109 14.40 0.95 16.21
C TRP A 109 15.21 2.25 16.31
N ALA A 110 15.69 2.79 15.18
CA ALA A 110 16.39 4.06 15.15
C ALA A 110 15.48 5.20 15.64
N ILE A 111 14.22 5.23 15.20
CA ILE A 111 13.22 6.20 15.66
C ILE A 111 12.96 6.05 17.16
N PHE A 112 12.72 4.83 17.65
CA PHE A 112 12.50 4.57 19.06
C PHE A 112 13.70 4.95 19.93
N ARG A 113 14.92 4.71 19.42
CA ARG A 113 16.16 5.03 20.14
C ARG A 113 16.41 6.53 20.20
N VAL A 114 16.08 7.29 19.16
CA VAL A 114 16.13 8.76 19.19
C VAL A 114 15.08 9.30 20.16
N TRP A 115 13.84 8.79 20.10
CA TRP A 115 12.77 9.18 21.01
C TRP A 115 13.13 8.95 22.48
N ARG A 116 13.68 7.77 22.81
CA ARG A 116 14.16 7.44 24.17
C ARG A 116 15.32 8.31 24.64
N ARG A 117 16.16 8.81 23.74
CA ARG A 117 17.27 9.72 24.11
C ARG A 117 16.71 11.07 24.53
N GLU A 118 15.79 11.63 23.76
CA GLU A 118 15.25 12.96 24.07
C GLU A 118 14.35 12.96 25.30
N HIS A 119 13.54 11.91 25.51
CA HIS A 119 12.63 11.82 26.65
C HIS A 119 13.30 11.45 27.98
N ARG A 120 14.61 11.15 27.98
CA ARG A 120 15.39 10.92 29.21
C ARG A 120 16.08 12.18 29.74
N TYR A 121 16.05 13.29 29.00
CA TYR A 121 16.63 14.57 29.43
C TYR A 121 15.57 15.60 29.87
N SER A 122 14.30 15.17 30.04
CA SER A 122 13.27 15.93 30.75
C SER A 122 13.25 15.58 32.24
#